data_AF-A0A7X7LIU7-F1
#
_entry.id   AF-A0A7X7LIU7-F1
#
_cell.length_a   1.000
_cell.length_b   1.000
_cell.length_c   1.000
_cell.angle_alpha   90.00
_cell.angle_beta   90.00
_cell.angle_gamma   90.00
#
_symmetry.space_group_name_H-M   'P 1'
#
loop_
_entity.id
_entity.type
_entity.pdbx_description
1 polymer ?
#
loop_
_entity_poly.entity_id
_entity_poly.type
_entity_poly.pdbx_seq_one_letter_code
_entity_poly.pdbx_strand_id
1 'polypeptide(L)'
;ILLSMQLTPPYSLISGKDFSEATTEEKFKWLEYHKWKFNTSWFTRIAGDLVLSTRTRFGLIGQYNKSIGISPFERFFLGGDGLTGYQMDGREIIALRGYEDYSLTPFSGSSSNYIGGTIFNKYTMELRYPVSLNPMATIYLLGFVEAGNAWSSFKEFNPFDVKRSAGFGLRVYLPMFGLLGLDWGYGFDEIPGQTDANKGQFHFSIGQSID
;
A
#
# COMPACT_ATOMS: atom_id res chain seq x y z
N ILE A 1 -15.94 -4.35 -5.73
CA ILE A 1 -15.47 -2.96 -5.98
C ILE A 1 -15.87 -2.14 -4.76
N LEU A 2 -14.94 -1.40 -4.17
CA LEU A 2 -15.15 -0.56 -2.99
C LEU A 2 -14.52 0.81 -3.22
N LEU A 3 -15.30 1.86 -2.99
CA LEU A 3 -14.83 3.25 -2.94
C LEU A 3 -14.93 3.73 -1.50
N SER A 4 -13.83 4.22 -0.95
CA SER A 4 -13.76 4.81 0.39
C SER A 4 -13.31 6.26 0.28
N MET A 5 -13.97 7.13 1.03
CA MET A 5 -13.66 8.56 1.09
C MET A 5 -13.59 8.98 2.55
N GLN A 6 -12.53 9.68 2.92
CA GLN A 6 -12.32 10.26 4.25
C GLN A 6 -12.07 11.75 4.06
N LEU A 7 -12.91 12.55 4.70
CA LEU A 7 -12.90 14.01 4.57
C LEU A 7 -12.72 14.60 5.96
N THR A 8 -11.77 15.52 6.11
CA THR A 8 -11.70 16.39 7.28
C THR A 8 -12.42 17.71 6.99
N PRO A 9 -12.90 18.44 8.01
CA PRO A 9 -13.46 19.78 7.81
C PRO A 9 -12.41 20.75 7.23
N PRO A 10 -12.76 21.59 6.23
CA PRO A 10 -11.83 22.53 5.61
C PRO A 10 -11.72 23.84 6.41
N TYR A 11 -11.03 23.80 7.56
CA TYR A 11 -10.89 24.94 8.47
C TYR A 11 -10.26 26.17 7.81
N SER A 12 -9.34 25.99 6.87
CA SER A 12 -8.72 27.10 6.15
C SER A 12 -9.71 27.88 5.29
N LEU A 13 -10.72 27.21 4.72
CA LEU A 13 -11.77 27.83 3.91
C LEU A 13 -12.82 28.55 4.77
N ILE A 14 -13.07 28.04 5.98
CA ILE A 14 -14.10 28.59 6.90
C ILE A 14 -13.57 29.77 7.71
N SER A 15 -12.29 29.75 8.08
CA SER A 15 -11.69 30.75 8.97
C SER A 15 -11.36 32.09 8.31
N GLY A 16 -11.24 32.14 6.98
CA GLY A 16 -10.87 33.35 6.24
C GLY A 16 -9.45 33.88 6.52
N LYS A 17 -8.61 33.12 7.24
CA LYS A 17 -7.21 33.47 7.52
C LYS A 17 -6.36 33.22 6.27
N ASP A 18 -5.43 34.12 5.98
CA ASP A 18 -4.40 33.88 4.96
C ASP A 18 -3.30 32.98 5.55
N PHE A 19 -3.05 31.85 4.90
CA PHE A 19 -2.04 30.87 5.31
C PHE A 19 -0.76 30.96 4.47
N SER A 20 -0.62 31.96 3.60
CA SER A 20 0.55 32.08 2.72
C SER A 20 1.85 32.29 3.51
N GLU A 21 1.81 33.11 4.56
CA GLU A 21 2.97 33.39 5.45
C GLU A 21 2.89 32.70 6.83
N ALA A 22 1.91 31.83 7.04
CA ALA A 22 1.72 31.13 8.32
C ALA A 22 2.86 30.12 8.58
N THR A 23 3.21 29.90 9.85
CA THR A 23 4.21 28.88 10.21
C THR A 23 3.67 27.47 9.96
N THR A 24 4.56 26.47 9.88
CA THR A 24 4.17 25.06 9.70
C THR A 24 3.21 24.59 10.80
N GLU A 25 3.44 25.01 12.05
CA GLU A 25 2.60 24.67 13.19
C GLU A 25 1.19 25.27 13.04
N GLU A 26 1.10 26.51 12.54
CA GLU A 26 -0.19 27.15 12.29
C GLU A 26 -0.93 26.50 11.12
N LYS A 27 -0.21 26.13 10.06
CA LYS A 27 -0.75 25.46 8.87
C LYS A 27 -1.36 24.09 9.19
N PHE A 28 -0.68 23.30 10.04
CA PHE A 28 -1.12 21.94 10.38
C PHE A 28 -1.79 21.83 11.76
N LYS A 29 -2.11 22.96 12.41
CA LYS A 29 -2.84 22.98 13.68
C LYS A 29 -4.20 22.25 13.59
N TRP A 30 -4.91 22.47 12.49
CA TRP A 30 -6.13 21.76 12.15
C TRP A 30 -5.88 20.98 10.87
N LEU A 31 -5.75 19.67 11.02
CA LEU A 31 -5.40 18.80 9.90
C LEU A 31 -6.51 18.80 8.86
N GLU A 32 -6.19 19.25 7.64
CA GLU A 32 -7.14 19.31 6.54
C GLU A 32 -6.69 18.52 5.29
N TYR A 33 -7.47 17.51 4.90
CA TYR A 33 -7.26 16.73 3.69
C TYR A 33 -8.53 15.98 3.25
N HIS A 34 -8.50 15.47 2.03
CA HIS A 34 -9.44 14.47 1.55
C HIS A 34 -8.69 13.25 1.02
N LYS A 35 -9.03 12.07 1.52
CA LYS A 35 -8.40 10.80 1.16
C LYS A 35 -9.40 9.91 0.43
N TRP A 36 -9.02 9.45 -0.75
CA TRP A 36 -9.82 8.61 -1.63
C TRP A 36 -9.11 7.28 -1.80
N LYS A 37 -9.84 6.18 -1.67
CA LYS A 37 -9.33 4.82 -1.91
C LYS A 37 -10.28 4.06 -2.79
N PHE A 38 -9.74 3.45 -3.83
CA PHE A 38 -10.47 2.62 -4.76
C PHE A 38 -9.86 1.22 -4.77
N ASN A 39 -10.62 0.24 -4.28
CA ASN A 39 -10.20 -1.14 -4.16
C ASN A 39 -11.10 -2.02 -5.01
N THR A 40 -10.50 -2.83 -5.87
CA THR A 40 -11.21 -3.84 -6.64
C THR A 40 -10.57 -5.21 -6.51
N SER A 41 -11.43 -6.23 -6.45
CA SER A 41 -11.05 -7.63 -6.37
C SER A 41 -11.99 -8.43 -7.25
N TRP A 42 -11.43 -9.28 -8.10
CA TRP A 42 -12.11 -10.21 -8.98
C TRP A 42 -11.53 -11.60 -8.82
N PHE A 43 -12.39 -12.61 -8.77
CA PHE A 43 -12.02 -14.01 -8.66
C PHE A 43 -12.62 -14.77 -9.85
N THR A 44 -11.78 -15.41 -10.63
CA THR A 44 -12.17 -16.17 -11.81
C THR A 44 -11.62 -17.59 -11.70
N ARG A 45 -12.50 -18.58 -11.79
CA ARG A 45 -12.09 -19.99 -11.86
C ARG A 45 -11.56 -20.27 -13.26
N ILE A 46 -10.30 -20.69 -13.38
CA ILE A 46 -9.65 -20.93 -14.68
C ILE A 46 -9.87 -22.38 -15.13
N ALA A 47 -9.52 -23.34 -14.28
CA ALA A 47 -9.65 -24.77 -14.57
C ALA A 47 -9.63 -25.59 -13.27
N GLY A 48 -10.53 -26.56 -13.10
CA GLY A 48 -10.61 -27.31 -11.84
C GLY A 48 -10.71 -26.33 -10.66
N ASP A 49 -10.05 -26.58 -9.53
CA ASP A 49 -10.07 -25.66 -8.38
C ASP A 49 -9.05 -24.52 -8.46
N LEU A 50 -8.45 -24.29 -9.63
CA LEU A 50 -7.53 -23.19 -9.87
C LEU A 50 -8.28 -21.87 -10.01
N VAL A 51 -7.99 -20.91 -9.13
CA VAL A 51 -8.65 -19.60 -9.08
C VAL A 51 -7.62 -18.51 -9.34
N LEU A 52 -7.89 -17.67 -10.34
CA LEU A 52 -7.19 -16.43 -10.57
C LEU A 52 -7.86 -15.32 -9.75
N SER A 53 -7.10 -14.69 -8.88
CA SER A 53 -7.48 -13.50 -8.11
C SER A 53 -6.78 -12.29 -8.71
N THR A 54 -7.54 -11.32 -9.20
CA THR A 54 -7.02 -10.05 -9.71
C THR A 54 -7.48 -8.92 -8.82
N ARG A 55 -6.54 -8.14 -8.30
CA ARG A 55 -6.79 -7.00 -7.43
C ARG A 55 -6.12 -5.74 -7.92
N THR A 56 -6.77 -4.63 -7.66
CA THR A 56 -6.25 -3.29 -7.92
C THR A 56 -6.60 -2.39 -6.76
N ARG A 57 -5.62 -1.66 -6.26
CA ARG A 57 -5.76 -0.68 -5.18
C ARG A 57 -5.16 0.63 -5.65
N PHE A 58 -5.95 1.68 -5.52
CA PHE A 58 -5.53 3.04 -5.78
C PHE A 58 -5.85 3.88 -4.55
N GLY A 59 -4.95 4.77 -4.19
CA GLY A 59 -5.19 5.73 -3.13
C GLY A 59 -4.66 7.10 -3.48
N LEU A 60 -5.34 8.10 -2.95
CA LEU A 60 -5.08 9.49 -3.25
C LEU A 60 -5.41 10.39 -2.08
N ILE A 61 -4.47 11.26 -1.72
CA ILE A 61 -4.64 12.31 -0.71
C ILE A 61 -4.53 13.64 -1.41
N GLY A 62 -5.57 14.46 -1.28
CA GLY A 62 -5.56 15.83 -1.74
C GLY A 62 -5.73 16.82 -0.60
N GLN A 63 -5.54 18.08 -0.96
CA GLN A 63 -5.56 19.23 -0.06
C GLN A 63 -6.70 20.16 -0.47
N TYR A 64 -7.34 20.81 0.51
CA TYR A 64 -8.35 21.83 0.23
C TYR A 64 -7.72 23.16 -0.16
N ASN A 65 -6.66 23.57 0.55
CA ASN A 65 -5.96 24.83 0.33
C ASN A 65 -4.51 24.61 -0.14
N LYS A 66 -4.15 25.24 -1.27
CA LYS A 66 -2.80 25.12 -1.85
C LYS A 66 -1.72 25.82 -1.02
N SER A 67 -2.05 26.85 -0.24
CA SER A 67 -1.08 27.59 0.59
C SER A 67 -0.63 26.81 1.83
N ILE A 68 -1.46 25.88 2.31
CA ILE A 68 -1.13 24.97 3.42
C ILE A 68 -0.28 23.80 2.91
N GLY A 69 -0.62 23.25 1.75
CA GLY A 69 0.07 22.09 1.18
C GLY A 69 -0.53 20.75 1.63
N ILE A 70 0.08 19.66 1.18
CA ILE A 70 -0.43 18.30 1.46
C ILE A 70 -0.01 17.87 2.85
N SER A 71 -0.97 17.36 3.62
CA SER A 71 -0.75 16.76 4.95
C SER A 71 0.48 15.84 4.99
N PRO A 72 1.37 15.97 5.99
CA PRO A 72 2.43 15.00 6.27
C PRO A 72 1.89 13.71 6.93
N PHE A 73 0.69 13.75 7.50
CA PHE A 73 0.01 12.63 8.15
C PHE A 73 -0.81 11.81 7.15
N GLU A 74 -1.20 10.59 7.55
CA GLU A 74 -2.11 9.71 6.81
C GLU A 74 -1.63 9.26 5.43
N ARG A 75 -0.33 9.46 5.16
CA ARG A 75 0.32 9.13 3.88
C ARG A 75 0.41 7.63 3.65
N PHE A 76 0.64 7.27 2.40
CA PHE A 76 0.76 5.89 1.96
C PHE A 76 2.21 5.44 1.99
N PHE A 77 2.45 4.27 2.55
CA PHE A 77 3.76 3.64 2.63
C PHE A 77 3.68 2.30 1.92
N LEU A 78 4.60 2.05 1.00
CA LEU A 78 4.55 0.89 0.10
C LEU A 78 5.81 0.05 0.24
N GLY A 79 5.65 -1.27 0.32
CA GLY A 79 6.73 -2.25 0.39
C GLY A 79 6.53 -3.25 1.51
N GLY A 80 7.13 -4.43 1.35
CA GLY A 80 7.18 -5.42 2.42
C GLY A 80 5.88 -6.18 2.66
N ASP A 81 5.66 -6.59 3.91
CA ASP A 81 4.60 -7.53 4.29
C ASP A 81 3.36 -6.89 4.95
N GLY A 82 3.42 -5.59 5.17
CA GLY A 82 2.33 -4.79 5.75
C GLY A 82 2.15 -4.98 7.26
N LEU A 83 3.08 -5.65 7.95
CA LEU A 83 3.05 -5.85 9.40
C LEU A 83 3.91 -4.84 10.17
N THR A 84 4.73 -4.07 9.47
CA THR A 84 5.68 -3.15 10.09
C THR A 84 4.99 -1.95 10.74
N GLY A 85 5.42 -1.58 11.96
CA GLY A 85 5.22 -0.25 12.51
C GLY A 85 3.83 0.08 13.08
N TYR A 86 3.73 0.08 14.41
CA TYR A 86 2.72 0.90 15.09
C TYR A 86 3.13 2.36 14.99
N GLN A 87 2.38 3.17 14.23
CA GLN A 87 2.74 4.56 13.94
C GLN A 87 1.59 5.48 14.33
N MET A 88 1.91 6.52 15.10
CA MET A 88 0.93 7.47 15.65
C MET A 88 0.46 8.52 14.63
N ASP A 89 1.01 8.50 13.42
CA ASP A 89 0.76 9.48 12.36
C ASP A 89 -0.33 9.06 11.37
N GLY A 90 -0.99 7.92 11.62
CA GLY A 90 -2.09 7.40 10.81
C GLY A 90 -1.65 6.91 9.43
N ARG A 91 -0.36 6.70 9.19
CA ARG A 91 0.11 6.23 7.88
C ARG A 91 -0.53 4.89 7.51
N GLU A 92 -0.88 4.75 6.24
CA GLU A 92 -1.44 3.52 5.70
C GLU A 92 -0.35 2.74 4.99
N ILE A 93 -0.17 1.48 5.39
CA ILE A 93 0.86 0.59 4.86
C ILE A 93 0.22 -0.32 3.83
N ILE A 94 0.85 -0.38 2.66
CA ILE A 94 0.48 -1.22 1.55
C ILE A 94 1.63 -2.17 1.33
N ALA A 95 1.41 -3.44 1.66
CA ALA A 95 2.38 -4.49 1.40
C ALA A 95 2.68 -4.58 -0.10
N LEU A 96 3.93 -4.86 -0.46
CA LEU A 96 4.30 -5.26 -1.81
C LEU A 96 5.46 -6.24 -1.69
N ARG A 97 5.17 -7.52 -1.90
CA ARG A 97 6.11 -8.62 -1.67
C ARG A 97 7.25 -8.58 -2.69
N GLY A 98 8.41 -9.08 -2.32
CA GLY A 98 9.64 -9.01 -3.13
C GLY A 98 10.42 -7.70 -2.95
N TYR A 99 9.94 -6.81 -2.09
CA TYR A 99 10.58 -5.55 -1.74
C TYR A 99 10.59 -5.38 -0.22
N GLU A 100 11.62 -4.73 0.31
CA GLU A 100 11.70 -4.41 1.74
C GLU A 100 10.62 -3.42 2.18
N ASP A 101 10.33 -3.41 3.48
CA ASP A 101 9.36 -2.50 4.08
C ASP A 101 9.67 -1.04 3.74
N TYR A 102 8.64 -0.33 3.28
CA TYR A 102 8.70 1.10 2.91
C TYR A 102 9.62 1.47 1.74
N SER A 103 10.38 0.53 1.18
CA SER A 103 11.38 0.81 0.15
C SER A 103 10.82 1.51 -1.10
N LEU A 104 9.54 1.27 -1.44
CA LEU A 104 8.85 1.89 -2.57
C LEU A 104 8.18 3.22 -2.22
N THR A 105 8.45 3.75 -1.04
CA THR A 105 7.88 4.99 -0.54
C THR A 105 8.79 6.16 -0.89
N PRO A 106 8.24 7.31 -1.35
CA PRO A 106 9.02 8.53 -1.53
C PRO A 106 9.78 8.91 -0.26
N PHE A 107 11.03 9.36 -0.43
CA PHE A 107 11.91 9.81 0.65
C PHE A 107 12.46 11.21 0.36
N SER A 108 12.93 11.90 1.40
CA SER A 108 13.53 13.24 1.29
C SER A 108 14.98 13.25 1.75
N GLY A 109 15.89 13.63 0.84
CA GLY A 109 17.32 13.78 1.10
C GLY A 109 18.08 12.47 1.13
N SER A 110 17.76 11.59 2.10
CA SER A 110 18.39 10.28 2.27
C SER A 110 17.35 9.15 2.15
N SER A 111 17.76 8.00 1.60
CA SER A 111 16.93 6.81 1.38
C SER A 111 16.28 6.25 2.66
N SER A 112 16.74 6.67 3.85
CA SER A 112 16.18 6.25 5.14
C SER A 112 15.09 7.17 5.69
N ASN A 113 14.84 8.32 5.05
CA ASN A 113 13.85 9.31 5.52
C ASN A 113 12.61 9.31 4.63
N TYR A 114 11.75 8.30 4.81
CA TYR A 114 10.51 8.15 4.07
C TYR A 114 9.49 9.24 4.46
N ILE A 115 9.08 10.03 3.48
CA ILE A 115 8.08 11.10 3.66
C ILE A 115 6.66 10.62 3.39
N GLY A 116 6.46 9.40 2.89
CA GLY A 116 5.15 8.89 2.50
C GLY A 116 4.67 9.40 1.14
N GLY A 117 3.93 8.56 0.43
CA GLY A 117 3.26 8.91 -0.81
C GLY A 117 1.91 9.58 -0.55
N THR A 118 1.56 10.53 -1.41
CA THR A 118 0.21 11.13 -1.46
C THR A 118 -0.69 10.38 -2.43
N ILE A 119 -0.09 9.63 -3.35
CA ILE A 119 -0.78 8.78 -4.32
C ILE A 119 -0.08 7.43 -4.37
N PHE A 120 -0.82 6.34 -4.51
CA PHE A 120 -0.25 5.04 -4.79
C PHE A 120 -1.10 4.25 -5.77
N ASN A 121 -0.45 3.34 -6.48
CA ASN A 121 -1.09 2.28 -7.27
C ASN A 121 -0.50 0.94 -6.86
N LYS A 122 -1.36 -0.06 -6.70
CA LYS A 122 -0.96 -1.46 -6.54
C LYS A 122 -1.88 -2.36 -7.37
N TYR A 123 -1.27 -3.21 -8.17
CA TYR A 123 -1.88 -4.26 -8.95
C TYR A 123 -1.36 -5.59 -8.44
N THR A 124 -2.25 -6.54 -8.19
CA THR A 124 -1.88 -7.87 -7.70
C THR A 124 -2.66 -8.90 -8.50
N MET A 125 -1.96 -9.88 -9.05
CA MET A 125 -2.57 -11.07 -9.63
C MET A 125 -2.03 -12.29 -8.90
N GLU A 126 -2.92 -13.14 -8.42
CA GLU A 126 -2.57 -14.37 -7.72
C GLU A 126 -3.29 -15.54 -8.34
N LEU A 127 -2.54 -16.57 -8.69
CA LEU A 127 -3.07 -17.85 -9.10
C LEU A 127 -3.06 -18.78 -7.89
N ARG A 128 -4.23 -19.16 -7.40
CA ARG A 128 -4.41 -19.90 -6.15
C ARG A 128 -4.92 -21.30 -6.44
N TYR A 129 -4.32 -22.28 -5.77
CA TYR A 129 -4.73 -23.68 -5.83
C TYR A 129 -4.93 -24.24 -4.42
N PRO A 130 -6.14 -24.71 -4.06
CA PRO A 130 -6.38 -25.32 -2.76
C PRO A 130 -5.76 -26.72 -2.72
N VAL A 131 -4.86 -26.94 -1.77
CA VAL A 131 -4.27 -28.26 -1.50
C VAL A 131 -5.13 -29.04 -0.51
N SER A 132 -5.71 -28.35 0.47
CA SER A 132 -6.62 -28.91 1.45
C SER A 132 -7.80 -27.98 1.65
N LEU A 133 -9.00 -28.52 1.52
CA LEU A 133 -10.27 -27.84 1.83
C LEU A 133 -10.81 -28.26 3.20
N ASN A 134 -9.96 -28.81 4.07
CA ASN A 134 -10.37 -29.19 5.43
C ASN A 134 -10.85 -27.94 6.19
N PRO A 135 -12.09 -27.94 6.74
CA PRO A 135 -12.62 -26.81 7.50
C PRO A 135 -11.79 -26.43 8.73
N MET A 136 -11.01 -27.36 9.30
CA MET A 136 -10.14 -27.09 10.44
C MET A 136 -8.80 -26.47 10.05
N ALA A 137 -8.36 -26.68 8.80
CA ALA A 137 -7.13 -26.13 8.24
C ALA A 137 -7.23 -26.12 6.71
N THR A 138 -7.68 -24.99 6.16
CA THR A 138 -7.73 -24.79 4.72
C THR A 138 -6.38 -24.28 4.26
N ILE A 139 -5.76 -25.00 3.31
CA ILE A 139 -4.41 -24.72 2.84
C ILE A 139 -4.48 -24.47 1.34
N TYR A 140 -3.91 -23.36 0.91
CA TYR A 140 -3.77 -23.04 -0.50
C TYR A 140 -2.35 -22.58 -0.82
N LEU A 141 -1.87 -23.06 -1.96
CA LEU A 141 -0.67 -22.58 -2.59
C LEU A 141 -1.05 -21.46 -3.56
N LEU A 142 -0.17 -20.49 -3.70
CA LEU A 142 -0.38 -19.41 -4.66
C LEU A 142 0.92 -19.04 -5.36
N GLY A 143 0.82 -18.76 -6.66
CA GLY A 143 1.80 -17.99 -7.40
C GLY A 143 1.26 -16.56 -7.54
N PHE A 144 2.12 -15.56 -7.41
CA PHE A 144 1.70 -14.17 -7.51
C PHE A 144 2.61 -13.34 -8.38
N VAL A 145 2.03 -12.30 -8.97
CA VAL A 145 2.74 -11.17 -9.55
C VAL A 145 2.13 -9.89 -8.98
N GLU A 146 2.98 -8.97 -8.56
CA GLU A 146 2.57 -7.67 -8.04
C GLU A 146 3.28 -6.56 -8.81
N ALA A 147 2.62 -5.42 -8.91
CA ALA A 147 3.20 -4.21 -9.47
C ALA A 147 2.64 -3.02 -8.70
N GLY A 148 3.49 -2.13 -8.23
CA GLY A 148 3.03 -0.95 -7.52
C GLY A 148 4.09 0.09 -7.32
N ASN A 149 3.64 1.30 -7.00
CA ASN A 149 4.51 2.43 -6.66
C ASN A 149 3.72 3.49 -5.88
N ALA A 150 4.42 4.36 -5.18
CA ALA A 150 3.88 5.50 -4.45
C ALA A 150 4.60 6.79 -4.85
N TRP A 151 3.86 7.89 -4.97
CA TRP A 151 4.37 9.18 -5.44
C TRP A 151 4.11 10.28 -4.42
N SER A 152 5.03 11.24 -4.36
CA SER A 152 4.94 12.37 -3.42
C SER A 152 3.92 13.42 -3.87
N SER A 153 3.73 13.57 -5.19
CA SER A 153 2.87 14.59 -5.78
C SER A 153 2.11 14.10 -7.01
N PHE A 154 0.98 14.74 -7.32
CA PHE A 154 0.22 14.50 -8.55
C PHE A 154 1.00 14.79 -9.83
N LYS A 155 2.03 15.63 -9.79
CA LYS A 155 2.82 15.99 -10.96
C LYS A 155 3.78 14.87 -11.38
N GLU A 156 4.22 14.07 -10.42
CA GLU A 156 5.09 12.91 -10.62
C GLU A 156 4.31 11.61 -10.89
N PHE A 157 2.99 11.65 -10.77
CA PHE A 157 2.15 10.47 -10.87
C PHE A 157 2.20 9.87 -12.28
N ASN A 158 2.68 8.62 -12.36
CA ASN A 158 2.62 7.83 -13.57
C ASN A 158 2.11 6.41 -13.25
N PRO A 159 0.87 6.05 -13.60
CA PRO A 159 0.29 4.76 -13.24
C PRO A 159 0.99 3.54 -13.86
N PHE A 160 1.86 3.76 -14.85
CA PHE A 160 2.64 2.72 -15.52
C PHE A 160 4.10 2.62 -15.02
N ASP A 161 4.59 3.61 -14.28
CA ASP A 161 5.90 3.53 -13.61
C ASP A 161 5.78 2.79 -12.28
N VAL A 162 5.58 1.48 -12.40
CA VAL A 162 5.39 0.58 -11.26
C VAL A 162 6.56 -0.38 -11.12
N LYS A 163 6.91 -0.69 -9.88
CA LYS A 163 7.93 -1.68 -9.55
C LYS A 163 7.28 -3.05 -9.42
N ARG A 164 7.86 -4.04 -10.06
CA ARG A 164 7.25 -5.35 -10.29
C ARG A 164 7.93 -6.41 -9.44
N SER A 165 7.14 -7.34 -8.95
CA SER A 165 7.62 -8.53 -8.29
C SER A 165 6.81 -9.76 -8.68
N ALA A 166 7.43 -10.92 -8.52
CA ALA A 166 6.75 -12.20 -8.67
C ALA A 166 7.23 -13.15 -7.59
N GLY A 167 6.39 -14.11 -7.24
CA GLY A 167 6.74 -15.05 -6.20
C GLY A 167 5.75 -16.18 -6.05
N PHE A 168 5.97 -16.95 -5.00
CA PHE A 168 5.09 -18.03 -4.59
C PHE A 168 4.88 -17.95 -3.09
N GLY A 169 3.73 -18.44 -2.66
CA GLY A 169 3.33 -18.39 -1.27
C GLY A 169 2.48 -19.57 -0.87
N LEU A 170 2.45 -19.77 0.44
CA LEU A 170 1.55 -20.65 1.14
C LEU A 170 0.61 -19.78 1.97
N ARG A 171 -0.64 -20.19 2.02
CA ARG A 171 -1.63 -19.62 2.92
C ARG A 171 -2.35 -20.71 3.66
N VAL A 172 -2.50 -20.50 4.95
CA VAL A 172 -3.17 -21.41 5.88
C VAL A 172 -4.23 -20.60 6.59
N TYR A 173 -5.49 -21.00 6.43
CA TYR A 173 -6.57 -20.46 7.21
C TYR A 173 -6.85 -21.39 8.39
N LEU A 174 -6.68 -20.84 9.60
CA LEU A 174 -6.97 -21.52 10.85
C LEU A 174 -8.15 -20.82 11.52
N PRO A 175 -9.23 -21.52 11.90
CA PRO A 175 -10.43 -20.89 12.46
C PRO A 175 -10.17 -19.97 13.66
N MET A 176 -9.17 -20.29 14.48
CA MET A 176 -8.85 -19.52 15.70
C MET A 176 -7.82 -18.39 15.47
N PHE A 177 -6.92 -18.54 14.50
CA PHE A 177 -5.80 -17.60 14.28
C PHE A 177 -6.00 -16.70 13.05
N GLY A 178 -7.04 -16.98 12.25
CA GLY A 178 -7.30 -16.30 11.00
C GLY A 178 -6.39 -16.80 9.87
N LEU A 179 -6.15 -15.92 8.90
CA LEU A 179 -5.32 -16.22 7.75
C LEU A 179 -3.85 -15.98 8.08
N LEU A 180 -3.02 -16.99 7.87
CA LEU A 180 -1.57 -16.89 7.96
C LEU A 180 -0.96 -17.11 6.57
N GLY A 181 0.09 -16.37 6.26
CA GLY A 181 0.79 -16.50 4.99
C GLY A 181 2.29 -16.45 5.10
N LEU A 182 2.94 -17.25 4.27
CA LEU A 182 4.37 -17.24 4.02
C LEU A 182 4.56 -17.06 2.53
N ASP A 183 5.23 -15.99 2.13
CA ASP A 183 5.53 -15.70 0.74
C ASP A 183 7.03 -15.55 0.54
N TRP A 184 7.53 -16.08 -0.56
CA TRP A 184 8.81 -15.66 -1.10
C TRP A 184 8.54 -14.87 -2.38
N GLY A 185 9.02 -13.63 -2.41
CA GLY A 185 8.87 -12.72 -3.54
C GLY A 185 10.23 -12.32 -4.09
N TYR A 186 10.29 -12.07 -5.39
CA TYR A 186 11.44 -11.51 -6.07
C TYR A 186 11.07 -10.18 -6.72
N GLY A 187 11.63 -9.07 -6.22
CA GLY A 187 11.48 -7.75 -6.82
C GLY A 187 12.44 -7.56 -8.00
N PHE A 188 11.92 -7.26 -9.19
CA PHE A 188 12.72 -7.18 -10.42
C PHE A 188 13.37 -5.82 -10.62
N ASP A 189 12.65 -4.75 -10.28
CA ASP A 189 13.08 -3.38 -10.55
C ASP A 189 13.90 -2.86 -9.36
N GLU A 190 15.06 -2.28 -9.63
CA GLU A 190 15.92 -1.67 -8.60
C GLU A 190 15.32 -0.37 -8.06
N ILE A 191 15.61 -0.09 -6.79
CA ILE A 191 15.18 1.13 -6.12
C ILE A 191 16.40 2.06 -6.03
N PRO A 192 16.36 3.24 -6.67
CA PRO A 192 17.47 4.19 -6.61
C PRO A 192 17.83 4.52 -5.16
N GLY A 193 19.09 4.31 -4.79
CA GLY A 193 19.58 4.56 -3.44
C GLY A 193 19.30 3.46 -2.41
N GLN A 194 18.73 2.32 -2.81
CA GLN A 194 18.54 1.12 -1.98
C GLN A 194 18.79 -0.16 -2.80
N THR A 195 20.06 -0.60 -2.88
CA THR A 195 20.49 -1.71 -3.75
C THR A 195 20.09 -3.11 -3.29
N ASP A 196 19.73 -3.26 -2.01
CA ASP A 196 19.35 -4.53 -1.39
C ASP A 196 17.84 -4.62 -1.10
N ALA A 197 17.09 -3.56 -1.38
CA ALA A 197 15.66 -3.48 -1.07
C ALA A 197 14.75 -4.24 -2.06
N ASN A 198 15.31 -4.83 -3.12
CA ASN A 198 14.64 -5.67 -4.10
C ASN A 198 15.26 -7.09 -4.14
N LYS A 199 14.91 -7.92 -5.14
CA LYS A 199 15.30 -9.34 -5.26
C LYS A 199 14.56 -10.24 -4.26
N GLY A 200 15.17 -11.36 -3.87
CA GLY A 200 14.53 -12.43 -3.11
C GLY A 200 14.30 -12.03 -1.64
N GLN A 201 13.04 -11.84 -1.27
CA GLN A 201 12.59 -11.44 0.05
C GLN A 201 11.55 -12.43 0.59
N PHE A 202 11.62 -12.73 1.88
CA PHE A 202 10.62 -13.52 2.58
C PHE A 202 9.64 -12.60 3.32
N HIS A 203 8.35 -12.86 3.16
CA HIS A 203 7.29 -12.09 3.79
C HIS A 203 6.39 -13.00 4.60
N PHE A 204 6.02 -12.52 5.79
CA PHE A 204 5.06 -13.17 6.65
C PHE A 204 3.80 -12.32 6.73
N SER A 205 2.62 -12.94 6.67
CA SER A 205 1.36 -12.20 6.76
C SER A 205 0.40 -12.80 7.76
N ILE A 206 -0.34 -11.90 8.41
CA ILE A 206 -1.40 -12.21 9.34
C ILE A 206 -2.64 -11.43 8.92
N GLY A 207 -3.77 -12.12 8.83
CA GLY A 207 -5.05 -11.52 8.49
C GLY A 207 -5.04 -10.88 7.10
N GLN A 208 -5.28 -9.58 7.06
CA GLN A 208 -5.39 -8.79 5.82
C GLN A 208 -4.14 -7.92 5.56
N SER A 209 -2.99 -8.17 6.20
CA SER A 209 -1.82 -7.29 6.05
C SER A 209 -1.34 -7.10 4.61
N ILE A 210 -1.52 -8.14 3.76
CA ILE A 210 -1.12 -8.12 2.35
C ILE A 210 -2.28 -7.71 1.41
N ASP A 211 -3.52 -7.78 1.90
CA ASP A 211 -4.74 -7.59 1.13
C ASP A 211 -5.22 -6.13 1.10
#